data_AF-A0A538JLL0-F1
#
_entry.id   AF-A0A538JLL0-F1
#
_cell.length_a   1.000
_cell.length_b   1.000
_cell.length_c   1.000
_cell.angle_alpha   90.00
_cell.angle_beta   90.00
_cell.angle_gamma   90.00
#
_symmetry.space_group_name_H-M   'P 1'
#
loop_
_entity.id
_entity.type
_entity.pdbx_description
1 polymer ?
#
loop_
_entity_poly.entity_id
_entity_poly.type
_entity_poly.pdbx_seq_one_letter_code
_entity_poly.pdbx_strand_id
1 'polypeptide(L)'
;MRARASAGRFAERELQGFDDAGASERVVVWIERKSGAVWAVGRAVNPQHRPTDEPRKDDYIFEGYELEDALQAANECLEDDLEVSERDGRSQRIRPFTREELLKPLERWFFNR
;
A
#
# COMPACT_ATOMS: atom_id res chain seq x y z
N MET A 1 12.39 -7.18 14.73
CA MET A 1 12.12 -5.74 14.97
C MET A 1 10.75 -5.45 14.37
N ARG A 2 9.80 -4.91 15.13
CA ARG A 2 8.54 -4.42 14.56
C ARG A 2 8.89 -3.25 13.64
N ALA A 3 8.52 -3.33 12.37
CA ALA A 3 8.60 -2.20 11.45
C ALA A 3 8.06 -0.97 12.19
N ARG A 4 8.87 0.09 12.30
CA ARG A 4 8.31 1.39 12.64
C ARG A 4 7.35 1.67 11.49
N ALA A 5 6.05 1.49 11.73
CA ALA A 5 5.02 2.05 10.87
C ALA A 5 5.51 3.47 10.55
N SER A 6 5.79 3.76 9.28
CA SER A 6 6.08 5.13 8.88
C SER A 6 4.95 5.94 9.51
N ALA A 7 5.25 7.00 10.26
CA ALA A 7 4.26 7.64 11.13
C ALA A 7 3.03 8.18 10.37
N GLY A 8 3.05 8.13 9.03
CA GLY A 8 1.95 8.43 8.13
C GLY A 8 1.24 7.23 7.47
N ARG A 9 1.64 5.96 7.63
CA ARG A 9 0.92 4.82 7.01
C ARG A 9 -0.42 4.59 7.70
N PHE A 10 -1.50 4.70 6.93
CA PHE A 10 -2.88 4.59 7.42
C PHE A 10 -3.46 3.20 7.14
N ALA A 11 -3.12 2.60 6.01
CA ALA A 11 -3.52 1.25 5.66
C ALA A 11 -2.46 0.58 4.79
N GLU A 12 -2.39 -0.75 4.87
CA GLU A 12 -1.48 -1.59 4.09
C GLU A 12 -2.19 -2.89 3.72
N ARG A 13 -1.81 -3.44 2.56
CA ARG A 13 -2.16 -4.79 2.11
C ARG A 13 -0.89 -5.46 1.61
N GLU A 14 -0.81 -6.74 1.89
CA GLU A 14 0.27 -7.60 1.39
C GLU A 14 -0.33 -8.72 0.57
N LEU A 15 0.29 -8.99 -0.58
CA LEU A 15 -0.05 -10.12 -1.42
C LEU A 15 1.22 -10.88 -1.83
N GLN A 16 1.03 -12.13 -2.21
CA GLN A 16 2.10 -12.95 -2.77
C GLN A 16 2.06 -12.90 -4.29
N GLY A 17 3.10 -12.35 -4.92
CA GLY A 17 3.33 -12.44 -6.36
C GLY A 17 4.29 -13.58 -6.68
N PHE A 18 4.56 -13.81 -7.96
CA PHE A 18 5.63 -14.69 -8.43
C PHE A 18 6.29 -14.08 -9.67
N ASP A 19 7.59 -14.28 -9.82
CA ASP A 19 8.31 -13.85 -11.01
C ASP A 19 8.18 -14.90 -12.15
N ASP A 20 8.74 -14.57 -13.32
CA ASP A 20 8.76 -15.45 -14.50
C ASP A 20 9.48 -16.79 -14.27
N ALA A 21 10.33 -16.88 -13.23
CA ALA A 21 11.02 -18.10 -12.83
C ALA A 21 10.22 -18.93 -11.80
N GLY A 22 9.05 -18.43 -11.37
CA GLY A 22 8.19 -19.06 -10.37
C GLY A 22 8.68 -18.85 -8.93
N ALA A 23 9.60 -17.93 -8.69
CA ALA A 23 10.02 -17.56 -7.34
C ALA A 23 8.98 -16.64 -6.69
N SER A 24 8.71 -16.85 -5.40
CA SER A 24 7.71 -16.07 -4.67
C SER A 24 8.17 -14.63 -4.45
N GLU A 25 7.30 -13.69 -4.76
CA GLU A 25 7.46 -12.29 -4.45
C GLU A 25 6.46 -11.85 -3.37
N ARG A 26 6.86 -10.87 -2.57
CA ARG A 26 5.95 -10.19 -1.64
C ARG A 26 5.69 -8.79 -2.17
N VAL A 27 4.45 -8.50 -2.55
CA VAL A 27 4.05 -7.16 -2.95
C VAL A 27 3.32 -6.50 -1.80
N VAL A 28 3.70 -5.26 -1.50
CA VAL A 28 3.09 -4.45 -0.44
C VAL A 28 2.53 -3.20 -1.08
N VAL A 29 1.22 -2.97 -0.89
CA VAL A 29 0.52 -1.75 -1.30
C VAL A 29 0.10 -1.01 -0.03
N TRP A 30 0.32 0.29 0.06
CA TRP A 30 -0.06 1.08 1.22
C TRP A 30 -0.59 2.46 0.86
N ILE A 31 -1.40 3.02 1.76
CA ILE A 31 -1.85 4.41 1.73
C ILE A 31 -1.26 5.12 2.94
N GLU A 32 -0.61 6.25 2.70
CA GLU A 32 -0.05 7.09 3.77
C GLU A 32 -0.38 8.57 3.62
N ARG A 33 -0.31 9.28 4.75
CA ARG A 33 -0.46 10.72 4.85
C ARG A 33 0.91 11.37 5.04
N LYS A 34 1.39 12.06 4.02
CA LYS A 34 2.65 12.82 4.04
C LYS A 34 2.43 14.22 4.61
N SER A 35 3.54 14.87 4.97
CA SER A 35 3.54 16.29 5.35
C SER A 35 2.86 17.15 4.28
N GLY A 36 2.18 18.22 4.69
CA GLY A 36 1.48 19.11 3.75
C GLY A 36 0.13 18.57 3.29
N ALA A 37 -0.47 17.64 4.06
CA ALA A 37 -1.81 17.12 3.77
C ALA A 37 -1.90 16.39 2.41
N VAL A 38 -0.82 15.68 2.04
CA VAL A 38 -0.74 14.87 0.81
C VAL A 38 -1.06 13.42 1.14
N TRP A 39 -2.00 12.83 0.42
CA TRP A 39 -2.18 11.38 0.33
C TRP A 39 -1.17 10.81 -0.65
N ALA A 40 -0.52 9.72 -0.27
CA ALA A 40 0.36 8.98 -1.15
C ALA A 40 0.00 7.50 -1.14
N VAL A 41 0.05 6.89 -2.31
CA VAL A 41 -0.10 5.44 -2.48
C VAL A 41 1.25 4.90 -2.93
N GLY A 42 1.75 3.91 -2.20
CA GLY A 42 2.97 3.23 -2.55
C GLY A 42 2.74 1.76 -2.85
N ARG A 43 3.59 1.23 -3.74
CA ARG A 43 3.70 -0.18 -4.08
C ARG A 43 5.17 -0.58 -4.04
N ALA A 44 5.48 -1.67 -3.37
CA ALA A 44 6.83 -2.23 -3.33
C ALA A 44 6.80 -3.74 -3.51
N VAL A 45 7.63 -4.23 -4.44
CA VAL A 45 7.93 -5.64 -4.59
C VAL A 45 9.16 -5.99 -3.75
N ASN A 46 9.06 -7.07 -3.00
CA ASN A 46 10.10 -7.61 -2.13
C ASN A 46 10.78 -6.59 -1.20
N PRO A 47 10.02 -5.74 -0.47
CA PRO A 47 10.62 -4.74 0.42
C PRO A 47 11.48 -5.36 1.53
N GLN A 48 11.24 -6.62 1.93
CA GLN A 48 12.01 -7.36 2.92
C GLN A 48 13.49 -7.60 2.54
N HIS A 49 13.86 -7.41 1.27
CA HIS A 49 15.25 -7.55 0.81
C HIS A 49 16.01 -6.23 0.79
N ARG A 50 15.36 -5.12 1.18
CA ARG A 50 15.97 -3.79 1.20
C ARG A 50 16.83 -3.60 2.45
N PRO A 51 17.85 -2.73 2.39
CA PRO A 51 18.67 -2.40 3.55
C PRO A 51 17.90 -1.61 4.62
N THR A 52 16.78 -0.98 4.25
CA THR A 52 15.91 -0.21 5.15
C THR A 52 14.44 -0.45 4.82
N ASP A 53 13.57 -0.25 5.81
CA ASP A 53 12.11 -0.31 5.66
C ASP A 53 11.51 1.00 5.09
N GLU A 54 12.35 2.00 4.78
CA GLU A 54 11.88 3.29 4.28
C GLU A 54 11.40 3.16 2.81
N PRO A 55 10.23 3.75 2.48
CA PRO A 55 9.81 3.90 1.10
C PRO A 55 10.86 4.61 0.24
N ARG A 56 11.07 4.10 -0.97
CA ARG A 56 11.83 4.78 -2.02
C ARG A 56 10.90 5.72 -2.78
N LYS A 57 11.48 6.75 -3.39
CA LYS A 57 10.72 7.70 -4.23
C LYS A 57 9.93 6.99 -5.33
N ASP A 58 10.54 5.99 -5.96
CA ASP A 58 9.94 5.27 -7.08
C ASP A 58 8.91 4.22 -6.65
N ASP A 59 8.68 4.03 -5.34
CA ASP A 59 7.59 3.18 -4.86
C ASP A 59 6.24 3.89 -4.95
N TYR A 60 6.21 5.22 -5.00
CA TYR A 60 4.97 5.99 -4.99
C TYR A 60 4.34 6.02 -6.39
N ILE A 61 3.17 5.39 -6.51
CA ILE A 61 2.38 5.35 -7.74
C ILE A 61 1.37 6.50 -7.83
N PHE A 62 1.08 7.15 -6.69
CA PHE A 62 0.19 8.30 -6.61
C PHE A 62 0.62 9.23 -5.47
N GLU A 63 0.58 10.53 -5.72
CA GLU A 63 0.64 11.58 -4.71
C GLU A 63 -0.39 12.69 -5.05
N GLY A 64 -1.25 13.04 -4.11
CA GLY A 64 -2.31 14.02 -4.35
C GLY A 64 -3.01 14.47 -3.06
N TYR A 65 -3.99 15.37 -3.19
CA TYR A 65 -4.69 15.95 -2.03
C TYR A 65 -6.03 15.28 -1.74
N GLU A 66 -6.64 14.64 -2.74
CA GLU A 66 -7.95 14.00 -2.65
C GLU A 66 -7.84 12.56 -2.12
N LEU A 67 -8.68 12.23 -1.14
CA LEU A 67 -8.72 10.89 -0.55
C LEU A 67 -9.30 9.86 -1.52
N GLU A 68 -10.31 10.24 -2.29
CA GLU A 68 -10.96 9.33 -3.25
C GLU A 68 -10.00 8.91 -4.35
N ASP A 69 -9.20 9.84 -4.88
CA ASP A 69 -8.19 9.53 -5.90
C ASP A 69 -7.11 8.57 -5.36
N ALA A 70 -6.68 8.77 -4.11
CA ALA A 70 -5.75 7.85 -3.45
C ALA A 70 -6.36 6.46 -3.24
N LEU A 71 -7.63 6.38 -2.84
CA LEU A 71 -8.36 5.11 -2.71
C LEU A 71 -8.51 4.41 -4.05
N GLN A 72 -8.82 5.15 -5.11
CA GLN A 72 -8.91 4.63 -6.46
C GLN A 72 -7.55 4.05 -6.90
N ALA A 73 -6.48 4.85 -6.84
CA ALA A 73 -5.14 4.40 -7.23
C ALA A 73 -4.66 3.16 -6.44
N ALA A 74 -4.95 3.10 -5.14
CA ALA A 74 -4.59 1.95 -4.32
C ALA A 74 -5.39 0.69 -4.65
N ASN A 75 -6.68 0.83 -4.95
CA ASN A 75 -7.55 -0.30 -5.27
C ASN A 75 -7.32 -0.80 -6.70
N GLU A 76 -7.11 0.08 -7.67
CA GLU A 76 -6.71 -0.31 -9.04
C GLU A 76 -5.39 -1.08 -9.02
N CYS A 77 -4.38 -0.56 -8.31
CA CYS A 77 -3.10 -1.25 -8.13
C CYS A 77 -3.27 -2.63 -7.47
N LEU A 78 -4.11 -2.73 -6.44
CA LEU A 78 -4.36 -3.99 -5.75
C LEU A 78 -5.11 -5.00 -6.65
N GLU A 79 -6.06 -4.52 -7.45
CA GLU A 79 -6.82 -5.34 -8.39
C GLU A 79 -5.91 -5.89 -9.49
N ASP A 80 -5.07 -5.04 -10.11
CA ASP A 80 -4.08 -5.45 -11.10
C ASP A 80 -3.16 -6.58 -10.58
N ASP A 81 -2.66 -6.40 -9.35
CA ASP A 81 -1.79 -7.36 -8.67
C ASP A 81 -2.52 -8.69 -8.36
N LEU A 82 -3.81 -8.63 -8.00
CA LEU A 82 -4.64 -9.82 -7.76
C LEU A 82 -4.98 -10.56 -9.06
N GLU A 83 -5.27 -9.83 -10.15
CA GLU A 83 -5.54 -10.42 -11.46
C GLU A 83 -4.32 -11.19 -11.98
N VAL A 84 -3.12 -10.63 -11.85
CA VAL A 84 -1.87 -11.32 -12.22
C VAL A 84 -1.74 -12.63 -11.42
N SER A 85 -1.93 -12.57 -10.10
CA SER A 85 -1.88 -13.76 -9.24
C SER A 85 -2.93 -14.83 -9.61
N GLU A 86 -4.13 -14.41 -10.02
CA GLU A 86 -5.18 -15.33 -10.45
C GLU A 86 -4.85 -16.00 -11.79
N ARG A 87 -4.28 -15.26 -12.76
CA ARG A 87 -3.82 -15.81 -14.05
C ARG A 87 -2.73 -16.87 -13.87
N ASP A 88 -1.92 -16.75 -12.82
CA ASP A 88 -0.92 -17.75 -12.43
C ASP A 88 -1.50 -18.94 -11.63
N GLY A 89 -2.83 -19.02 -11.51
CA GLY A 89 -3.54 -20.10 -10.82
C GLY A 89 -3.51 -20.01 -9.30
N ARG A 90 -3.18 -18.83 -8.75
CA ARG A 90 -3.01 -18.62 -7.30
C ARG A 90 -3.94 -17.52 -6.81
N SER A 91 -5.25 -17.79 -6.79
CA SER A 91 -6.24 -16.83 -6.31
C SER A 91 -6.02 -16.45 -4.84
N GLN A 92 -5.97 -15.15 -4.58
CA GLN A 92 -5.89 -14.58 -3.24
C GLN A 92 -7.13 -13.72 -2.98
N ARG A 93 -7.61 -13.69 -1.73
CA ARG A 93 -8.73 -12.83 -1.32
C ARG A 93 -8.23 -11.77 -0.37
N ILE A 94 -7.97 -10.59 -0.91
CA ILE A 94 -7.55 -9.41 -0.14
C ILE A 94 -8.67 -8.38 -0.21
N ARG A 95 -8.99 -7.78 0.93
CA ARG A 95 -10.04 -6.76 1.00
C ARG A 95 -9.52 -5.45 0.39
N PRO A 96 -10.35 -4.72 -0.38
CA PRO A 96 -9.97 -3.41 -0.88
C PRO A 96 -9.71 -2.42 0.27
N PHE A 97 -9.07 -1.32 -0.07
CA PHE A 97 -8.99 -0.14 0.77
C PHE A 97 -10.34 0.58 0.80
N THR A 98 -10.73 1.02 1.99
CA THR A 98 -12.01 1.68 2.25
C THR A 98 -11.80 3.07 2.82
N ARG A 99 -12.75 3.97 2.57
CA ARG A 99 -12.75 5.28 3.24
C ARG A 99 -12.82 5.14 4.75
N GLU A 100 -13.63 4.24 5.28
CA GLU A 100 -13.86 4.09 6.72
C GLU A 100 -12.58 3.75 7.50
N GLU A 101 -11.72 2.88 6.96
CA GLU A 101 -10.46 2.54 7.63
C GLU A 101 -9.45 3.69 7.64
N LEU A 102 -9.53 4.61 6.67
CA LEU A 102 -8.63 5.77 6.57
C LEU A 102 -9.11 6.97 7.41
N LEU A 103 -10.42 7.11 7.63
CA LEU A 103 -10.97 8.22 8.42
C LEU A 103 -10.66 8.08 9.92
N LYS A 104 -10.71 6.87 10.50
CA LYS A 104 -10.48 6.68 11.95
C LYS A 104 -9.07 7.12 12.39
N PRO A 105 -7.97 6.78 11.68
CA PRO A 105 -6.65 7.32 11.97
C PRO A 105 -6.55 8.82 11.68
N LEU A 106 -7.26 9.33 10.66
CA LEU A 106 -7.25 10.75 10.31
C LEU A 106 -7.82 11.61 11.43
N GLU A 107 -8.95 11.19 12.00
CA GLU A 107 -9.56 11.85 13.15
C GLU A 107 -8.60 11.88 14.34
N ARG A 108 -7.92 10.76 14.63
CA ARG A 108 -6.89 10.74 15.69
C ARG A 108 -5.72 11.67 15.38
N TRP A 109 -5.30 11.74 14.12
CA TRP A 109 -4.21 12.61 13.67
C TRP A 109 -4.55 14.11 13.83
N PHE A 110 -5.81 14.51 13.60
CA PHE A 110 -6.25 15.90 13.75
C PHE A 110 -6.68 16.28 15.18
N PHE A 111 -7.33 15.37 15.92
CA PHE A 111 -8.00 15.70 17.18
C PHE A 111 -7.22 15.32 18.44
N ASN A 112 -6.13 14.55 18.31
CA ASN A 112 -5.32 14.15 19.46
C ASN A 112 -4.25 15.22 19.77
N ARG A 113 -4.70 16.28 20.44
CA ARG A 113 -3.87 17.26 21.16
C ARG A 113 -3.41 16.69 22.50
#